data_AF-D1C880-F1
#
_entry.id   AF-D1C880-F1
#
_cell.length_a   1.000
_cell.length_b   1.000
_cell.length_c   1.000
_cell.angle_alpha   90.00
_cell.angle_beta   90.00
_cell.angle_gamma   90.00
#
_symmetry.space_group_name_H-M   'P 1'
#
loop_
_entity.id
_entity.type
_entity.pdbx_description
1 polymer ?
#
loop_
_entity_poly.entity_id
_entity_poly.type
_entity_poly.pdbx_seq_one_letter_code
_entity_poly.pdbx_strand_id
1 'polypeptide(L)'
;MTVAGDIAKTLHKVHEDGWLADRLEQTDVLSHSEADALALALADIAESMETVYSQLVPRLLKALKAEQRDEVLNALWDLREAFRHVDYHIHDAKLTEL
;
A
#
# COMPACT_ATOMS: atom_id res chain seq x y z
N MET A 1 -6.25 17.48 4.72
CA MET A 1 -5.35 16.38 5.10
C MET A 1 -6.18 15.15 5.29
N THR A 2 -6.12 14.21 4.35
CA THR A 2 -6.70 12.87 4.51
C THR A 2 -5.73 12.04 5.34
N VAL A 3 -6.24 11.40 6.39
CA VAL A 3 -5.49 10.59 7.36
C VAL A 3 -4.58 9.54 6.69
N ALA A 4 -4.94 9.08 5.48
CA ALA A 4 -4.17 8.09 4.74
C ALA A 4 -2.78 8.56 4.26
N GLY A 5 -2.62 9.84 3.90
CA GLY A 5 -1.35 10.34 3.35
C GLY A 5 -0.27 10.65 4.37
N ASP A 6 -0.66 10.72 5.64
CA ASP A 6 0.29 10.77 6.74
C ASP A 6 0.82 9.36 7.07
N ILE A 7 0.05 8.29 6.80
CA ILE A 7 0.42 6.92 7.18
C ILE A 7 1.52 6.37 6.27
N ALA A 8 1.36 6.43 4.95
CA ALA A 8 2.37 5.91 4.02
C ALA A 8 3.73 6.60 4.22
N LYS A 9 3.73 7.94 4.30
CA LYS A 9 4.94 8.73 4.59
C LYS A 9 5.56 8.40 5.94
N THR A 10 4.72 8.21 6.96
CA THR A 10 5.22 7.80 8.29
C THR A 10 5.87 6.42 8.22
N LEU A 11 5.26 5.47 7.49
CA LEU A 11 5.79 4.11 7.33
C LEU A 11 7.11 4.09 6.56
N HIS A 12 7.22 4.82 5.46
CA HIS A 12 8.50 4.98 4.75
C HIS A 12 9.56 5.59 5.67
N LYS A 13 9.21 6.65 6.41
CA LYS A 13 10.15 7.28 7.33
C LYS A 13 10.64 6.33 8.43
N VAL A 14 9.74 5.57 9.07
CA VAL A 14 10.15 4.62 10.12
C VAL A 14 10.88 3.38 9.57
N HIS A 15 10.72 3.07 8.28
CA HIS A 15 11.55 2.10 7.58
C HIS A 15 12.94 2.68 7.28
N GLU A 16 13.04 3.89 6.71
CA GLU A 16 14.31 4.60 6.47
C GLU A 16 15.14 4.79 7.75
N ASP A 17 14.46 5.08 8.87
CA ASP A 17 15.07 5.24 10.19
C ASP A 17 15.45 3.89 10.84
N GLY A 18 15.15 2.74 10.20
CA GLY A 18 15.42 1.38 10.69
C GLY A 18 14.55 0.93 11.89
N TRP A 19 13.77 1.84 12.45
CA TRP A 19 13.02 1.63 13.69
C TRP A 19 12.04 0.45 13.62
N LEU A 20 11.35 0.29 12.50
CA LEU A 20 10.36 -0.78 12.34
C LEU A 20 11.04 -2.16 12.20
N ALA A 21 12.14 -2.23 11.44
CA ALA A 21 12.92 -3.46 11.30
C ALA A 21 13.53 -3.89 12.65
N ASP A 22 14.12 -2.95 13.40
CA ASP A 22 14.67 -3.20 14.74
C ASP A 22 13.62 -3.73 15.73
N ARG A 23 12.36 -3.29 15.59
CA ARG A 23 11.25 -3.75 16.43
C ARG A 23 10.72 -5.11 16.03
N LEU A 24 10.69 -5.41 14.73
CA LEU A 24 10.27 -6.70 14.20
C LEU A 24 11.31 -7.78 14.50
N GLU A 25 12.61 -7.46 14.43
CA GLU A 25 13.70 -8.36 14.82
C GLU A 25 13.63 -8.79 16.30
N GLN A 26 13.19 -7.89 17.19
CA GLN A 26 13.02 -8.19 18.63
C GLN A 26 11.95 -9.26 18.93
N THR A 27 11.20 -9.72 17.93
CA THR A 27 10.21 -10.79 18.09
C THR A 27 10.82 -12.20 18.01
N ASP A 28 12.11 -12.33 17.63
CA ASP A 28 12.81 -13.61 17.35
C ASP A 28 12.14 -14.49 16.27
N VAL A 29 11.11 -13.98 15.58
CA VAL A 29 10.40 -14.68 14.49
C VAL A 29 11.05 -14.39 13.14
N LEU A 30 11.64 -13.21 12.97
CA LEU A 30 12.16 -12.72 11.70
C LEU A 30 13.63 -12.36 11.81
N SER A 31 14.43 -12.75 10.82
CA SER A 31 15.77 -12.20 10.62
C SER A 31 15.69 -10.70 10.29
N HIS A 32 16.77 -9.96 10.51
CA HIS A 32 16.85 -8.54 10.16
C HIS A 32 16.45 -8.25 8.70
N SER A 33 16.88 -9.10 7.76
CA SER A 33 16.50 -8.98 6.34
C SER A 33 15.01 -9.22 6.08
N GLU A 34 14.38 -10.14 6.83
CA GLU A 34 12.94 -10.39 6.70
C GLU A 34 12.12 -9.27 7.36
N ALA A 35 12.60 -8.76 8.49
CA ALA A 35 12.02 -7.61 9.18
C ALA A 35 12.06 -6.33 8.32
N ASP A 36 13.17 -6.10 7.61
CA ASP A 36 13.33 -4.97 6.70
C ASP A 36 12.43 -5.08 5.46
N ALA A 37 12.39 -6.26 4.83
CA ALA A 37 11.48 -6.54 3.71
C ALA A 37 10.00 -6.39 4.10
N LEU A 38 9.64 -6.85 5.30
CA LEU A 38 8.30 -6.66 5.87
C LEU A 38 7.98 -5.18 6.08
N ALA A 39 8.90 -4.41 6.66
CA ALA A 39 8.72 -2.98 6.88
C ALA A 39 8.49 -2.20 5.57
N LEU A 40 9.29 -2.49 4.54
CA LEU A 40 9.15 -1.89 3.22
C LEU A 40 7.81 -2.26 2.57
N ALA A 41 7.45 -3.55 2.57
CA ALA A 41 6.19 -4.01 1.98
C ALA A 41 4.97 -3.36 2.65
N LEU A 42 5.00 -3.14 3.97
CA LEU A 42 3.94 -2.42 4.68
C LEU A 42 3.84 -0.96 4.25
N ALA A 43 4.97 -0.29 4.01
CA ALA A 43 4.99 1.08 3.51
C ALA A 43 4.42 1.16 2.08
N ASP A 44 4.85 0.28 1.18
CA ASP A 44 4.38 0.22 -0.21
C ASP A 44 2.88 -0.10 -0.32
N ILE A 45 2.37 -1.00 0.54
CA ILE A 45 0.94 -1.29 0.65
C ILE A 45 0.19 -0.03 1.09
N ALA A 46 0.69 0.69 2.10
CA ALA A 46 0.04 1.90 2.59
C ALA A 46 -0.02 2.99 1.50
N GLU A 47 1.05 3.18 0.74
CA GLU A 47 1.09 4.12 -0.40
C GLU A 47 0.09 3.72 -1.50
N SER A 48 0.04 2.44 -1.83
CA SER A 48 -0.90 1.92 -2.83
C SER A 48 -2.36 2.13 -2.38
N MET A 49 -2.66 1.89 -1.11
CA MET A 49 -4.00 2.12 -0.54
C MET A 49 -4.35 3.61 -0.46
N GLU A 50 -3.38 4.48 -0.19
CA GLU A 50 -3.57 5.93 -0.29
C GLU A 50 -3.98 6.33 -1.71
N THR A 51 -3.27 5.84 -2.73
CA THR A 51 -3.58 6.11 -4.13
C THR A 51 -4.99 5.66 -4.50
N VAL A 52 -5.39 4.46 -4.07
CA VAL A 52 -6.74 3.92 -4.28
C VAL A 52 -7.80 4.87 -3.73
N TYR A 53 -7.70 5.27 -2.45
CA TYR A 53 -8.77 6.02 -1.80
C TYR A 53 -8.74 7.53 -2.08
N SER A 54 -7.56 8.11 -2.30
CA SER A 54 -7.42 9.56 -2.53
C SER A 54 -7.58 9.96 -3.98
N GLN A 55 -7.29 9.06 -4.93
CA GLN A 55 -7.28 9.38 -6.36
C GLN A 55 -8.23 8.50 -7.16
N LEU A 56 -8.07 7.18 -7.12
CA LEU A 56 -8.75 6.26 -8.05
C LEU A 56 -10.25 6.12 -7.75
N VAL A 57 -10.62 5.92 -6.48
CA VAL A 57 -12.04 5.84 -6.07
C VAL A 57 -12.78 7.16 -6.36
N PRO A 58 -12.27 8.34 -5.99
CA PRO A 58 -12.89 9.61 -6.38
C PRO A 58 -13.03 9.78 -7.90
N ARG A 59 -12.02 9.38 -8.68
CA ARG A 59 -12.05 9.43 -10.15
C ARG A 59 -13.17 8.56 -10.71
N LEU A 60 -13.28 7.32 -10.25
CA LEU A 60 -14.35 6.40 -10.63
C LEU A 60 -15.73 6.97 -10.30
N LEU A 61 -15.93 7.47 -9.08
CA LEU A 61 -17.22 8.03 -8.65
C LEU A 61 -17.61 9.26 -9.49
N LYS A 62 -16.64 10.10 -9.87
CA LYS A 62 -16.87 11.24 -10.76
C LYS A 62 -17.26 10.79 -12.16
N ALA A 63 -16.58 9.79 -12.71
CA ALA A 63 -16.85 9.25 -14.03
C ALA A 63 -18.24 8.59 -14.13
N LEU A 64 -18.63 7.83 -13.10
CA LEU A 64 -19.96 7.22 -12.98
C LEU A 64 -21.06 8.29 -12.97
N LYS A 65 -20.90 9.35 -12.17
CA LYS A 65 -21.86 10.47 -12.10
C LYS A 65 -21.98 11.23 -13.41
N ALA A 66 -20.90 11.31 -14.18
CA ALA A 66 -20.88 11.99 -15.46
C ALA A 66 -21.26 11.07 -16.64
N GLU A 67 -21.63 9.80 -16.36
CA GLU A 67 -21.97 8.78 -17.37
C GLU A 67 -20.86 8.55 -18.43
N GLN A 68 -19.60 8.77 -18.04
CA GLN A 68 -18.43 8.63 -18.93
C GLN A 68 -17.93 7.18 -18.96
N ARG A 69 -18.53 6.34 -19.79
CA ARG A 69 -18.26 4.90 -19.85
C ARG A 69 -16.76 4.55 -19.98
N ASP A 70 -16.05 5.18 -20.91
CA ASP A 70 -14.65 4.83 -21.16
C ASP A 70 -13.77 5.20 -19.95
N GLU A 71 -14.05 6.32 -19.30
CA GLU A 71 -13.35 6.74 -18.09
C GLU A 71 -13.65 5.82 -16.91
N VAL A 72 -14.88 5.30 -16.80
CA VAL A 72 -15.22 4.27 -15.82
C VAL A 72 -14.38 3.02 -16.04
N LEU A 73 -14.25 2.54 -17.28
CA LEU A 73 -13.45 1.36 -17.59
C LEU A 73 -11.96 1.58 -17.28
N ASN A 74 -11.42 2.74 -17.63
CA ASN A 74 -10.04 3.10 -17.30
C ASN A 74 -9.82 3.16 -15.78
N ALA A 75 -10.74 3.78 -15.03
CA ALA A 75 -10.64 3.86 -13.57
C ALA A 75 -10.74 2.47 -12.90
N LEU A 76 -11.57 1.57 -13.42
CA LEU A 76 -11.65 0.19 -12.94
C LEU A 76 -10.37 -0.60 -13.25
N TRP A 77 -9.76 -0.37 -14.41
CA TRP A 77 -8.48 -0.99 -14.77
C TRP A 77 -7.36 -0.55 -13.81
N ASP A 78 -7.26 0.76 -13.57
CA ASP A 78 -6.25 1.31 -12.68
C ASP A 78 -6.45 0.84 -11.23
N LEU A 79 -7.70 0.74 -10.76
CA LEU A 79 -8.01 0.14 -9.46
C LEU A 79 -7.56 -1.31 -9.38
N ARG A 80 -7.83 -2.11 -10.42
CA ARG A 80 -7.39 -3.51 -10.48
C ARG A 80 -5.87 -3.61 -10.39
N GLU A 81 -5.12 -2.77 -11.11
CA GLU A 81 -3.66 -2.78 -11.07
C GLU A 81 -3.11 -2.34 -9.71
N ALA A 82 -3.71 -1.34 -9.06
CA ALA A 82 -3.33 -0.93 -7.71
C ALA A 82 -3.52 -2.07 -6.69
N PHE A 83 -4.65 -2.79 -6.76
CA PHE A 83 -4.87 -3.94 -5.88
C PHE A 83 -3.96 -5.13 -6.21
N ARG A 84 -3.63 -5.36 -7.48
CA ARG A 84 -2.63 -6.37 -7.88
C ARG A 84 -1.24 -6.03 -7.31
N HIS A 85 -0.89 -4.75 -7.24
CA HIS A 85 0.36 -4.32 -6.65
C HIS A 85 0.41 -4.58 -5.14
N VAL A 86 -0.68 -4.27 -4.42
CA VAL A 86 -0.84 -4.63 -3.01
C VAL A 86 -0.72 -6.14 -2.80
N ASP A 87 -1.40 -6.93 -3.62
CA ASP A 87 -1.35 -8.40 -3.57
C ASP A 87 0.08 -8.94 -3.76
N TYR A 88 0.85 -8.36 -4.68
CA TYR A 88 2.26 -8.68 -4.88
C TYR A 88 3.06 -8.45 -3.59
N HIS A 89 2.97 -7.28 -2.96
CA HIS A 89 3.71 -7.00 -1.71
C HIS A 89 3.29 -7.90 -0.55
N ILE A 90 2.01 -8.28 -0.46
CA ILE A 90 1.52 -9.24 0.54
C ILE A 90 2.23 -10.60 0.41
N HIS A 91 2.35 -11.10 -0.82
CA HIS A 91 2.92 -12.42 -1.09
C HIS A 91 4.45 -12.40 -1.06
N ASP A 92 5.08 -11.33 -1.56
CA ASP A 92 6.53 -11.16 -1.57
C ASP A 92 7.10 -11.10 -0.15
N ALA A 93 6.43 -10.37 0.75
CA ALA A 93 6.77 -10.29 2.16
C ALA A 93 6.16 -11.42 3.02
N LYS A 94 5.47 -12.39 2.40
CA LYS A 94 4.82 -13.53 3.08
C LYS A 94 3.94 -13.13 4.28
N LEU A 95 3.20 -12.02 4.18
CA LEU A 95 2.42 -11.47 5.29
C LEU A 95 1.36 -12.44 5.85
N THR A 96 0.93 -13.40 5.04
CA THR A 96 -0.06 -14.41 5.41
C THR A 96 0.55 -15.65 6.08
N GLU A 97 1.88 -15.76 6.13
CA GLU A 97 2.63 -16.91 6.66
C GLU A 97 3.49 -16.54 7.89
N LEU A 98 3.32 -15.32 8.41
CA LEU A 98 4.00 -14.80 9.61
C LEU A 98 3.60 -15.54 10.90
#